data_AF-A0A939WVB1-F1
#
_entry.id   AF-A0A939WVB1-F1
#
_cell.length_a   1.000
_cell.length_b   1.000
_cell.length_c   1.000
_cell.angle_alpha   90.00
_cell.angle_beta   90.00
_cell.angle_gamma   90.00
#
_symmetry.space_group_name_H-M   'P 1'
#
loop_
_entity.id
_entity.type
_entity.pdbx_description
1 polymer ?
#
loop_
_entity_poly.entity_id
_entity_poly.type
_entity_poly.pdbx_seq_one_letter_code
_entity_poly.pdbx_strand_id
1 'polypeptide(L)'
;MIVMPGAIDAHTHYHLVSRGTVTCDSFAEGSRLAAFGGVTTVVDFADHNRGQGLVESLEYRLNEMRPGMAIDYTLHQGVYGHGYNSTIGKQLEDLKKKGVKTLKIFTTYR
;
A
#
# COMPACT_ATOMS: atom_id res chain seq x y z
N MET A 1 -9.76 -30.81 12.15
CA MET A 1 -9.07 -29.77 11.36
C MET A 1 -10.04 -29.24 10.31
N ILE A 2 -10.13 -27.93 10.12
CA ILE A 2 -10.96 -27.31 9.09
C ILE A 2 -10.02 -26.71 8.05
N VAL A 3 -10.31 -26.93 6.76
CA VAL A 3 -9.62 -26.24 5.66
C VAL A 3 -10.45 -25.01 5.31
N MET A 4 -9.84 -23.83 5.43
CA MET A 4 -10.47 -22.55 5.13
C MET A 4 -9.64 -21.83 4.07
N PRO A 5 -10.23 -20.93 3.28
CA PRO A 5 -9.48 -19.94 2.52
C PRO A 5 -8.56 -19.14 3.47
N GLY A 6 -7.39 -18.76 2.99
CA GLY A 6 -6.53 -17.86 3.74
C GLY A 6 -7.19 -16.49 3.92
N ALA A 7 -6.97 -15.87 5.08
CA ALA A 7 -7.53 -14.56 5.37
C ALA A 7 -6.87 -13.47 4.52
N ILE A 8 -7.63 -12.43 4.19
CA ILE A 8 -7.14 -11.22 3.52
C ILE A 8 -7.17 -10.09 4.55
N ASP A 9 -6.00 -9.56 4.91
CA ASP A 9 -5.91 -8.36 5.72
C ASP A 9 -5.94 -7.14 4.79
N ALA A 10 -7.04 -6.39 4.82
CA ALA A 10 -7.27 -5.28 3.91
C ALA A 10 -6.63 -3.96 4.36
N HIS A 11 -5.88 -3.91 5.47
CA HIS A 11 -5.28 -2.66 5.94
C HIS A 11 -4.00 -2.91 6.74
N THR A 12 -2.87 -2.94 6.05
CA THR A 12 -1.53 -3.04 6.66
C THR A 12 -0.69 -1.78 6.43
N HIS A 13 0.37 -1.62 7.22
CA HIS A 13 1.38 -0.56 7.06
C HIS A 13 2.77 -1.13 7.37
N TYR A 14 3.30 -1.99 6.49
CA TYR A 14 4.63 -2.58 6.66
C TYR A 14 5.73 -1.61 6.27
N HIS A 15 6.79 -1.49 7.06
CA HIS A 15 7.90 -0.58 6.80
C HIS A 15 7.46 0.85 6.41
N LEU A 16 6.40 1.35 7.04
CA LEU A 16 5.89 2.70 6.78
C LEU A 16 6.81 3.71 7.48
N VAL A 17 7.42 4.60 6.70
CA VAL A 17 8.15 5.76 7.24
C VAL A 17 7.16 6.89 7.49
N SER A 18 6.96 7.25 8.76
CA SER A 18 6.01 8.29 9.14
C SER A 18 6.50 9.08 10.35
N ARG A 19 6.35 10.40 10.31
CA ARG A 19 6.63 11.33 11.43
C ARG A 19 8.01 11.13 12.09
N GLY A 20 9.04 10.91 11.26
CA GLY A 20 10.42 10.76 11.73
C GLY A 20 10.77 9.38 12.31
N THR A 21 9.90 8.39 12.16
CA THR A 21 10.17 7.00 12.54
C THR A 21 9.67 6.03 11.46
N VAL A 22 9.89 4.74 11.68
CA VAL A 22 9.42 3.64 10.84
C VAL A 22 8.63 2.63 11.68
N THR A 23 7.59 2.02 11.13
CA THR A 23 6.89 0.91 11.79
C THR A 23 7.84 -0.26 12.06
N CYS A 24 7.62 -0.98 13.16
CA CYS A 24 8.53 -2.05 13.59
C CYS A 24 8.60 -3.22 12.60
N ASP A 25 7.49 -3.57 11.97
CA ASP A 25 7.45 -4.71 11.05
C ASP A 25 7.99 -4.29 9.68
N SER A 26 9.08 -4.94 9.26
CA SER A 26 9.52 -4.91 7.86
C SER A 26 8.54 -5.68 6.96
N PHE A 27 8.65 -5.52 5.64
CA PHE A 27 7.88 -6.33 4.68
C PHE A 27 8.06 -7.83 4.91
N ALA A 28 9.29 -8.27 5.18
CA ALA A 28 9.63 -9.67 5.37
C ALA A 28 9.14 -10.22 6.71
N GLU A 29 9.30 -9.48 7.80
CA GLU A 29 8.81 -9.90 9.11
C GLU A 29 7.28 -9.88 9.17
N GLY A 30 6.65 -8.77 8.77
CA GLY A 30 5.21 -8.60 8.79
C GLY A 30 4.47 -9.65 7.98
N SER A 31 4.89 -9.89 6.73
CA SER A 31 4.26 -10.88 5.86
C SER A 31 4.43 -12.32 6.34
N ARG A 32 5.57 -12.67 6.96
CA ARG A 32 5.76 -13.99 7.58
C ARG A 32 4.86 -14.17 8.80
N LEU A 33 4.79 -13.17 9.68
CA LEU A 33 3.92 -13.20 10.85
C LEU A 33 2.44 -13.31 10.45
N ALA A 34 2.03 -12.60 9.40
CA ALA A 34 0.71 -12.72 8.81
C ALA A 34 0.41 -14.17 8.35
N ALA A 35 1.34 -14.81 7.66
CA ALA A 35 1.22 -16.22 7.25
C ALA A 35 1.06 -17.18 8.44
N PHE A 36 1.84 -17.00 9.51
CA PHE A 36 1.70 -17.80 10.74
C PHE A 36 0.33 -17.61 11.41
N GLY A 37 -0.30 -16.45 11.23
CA GLY A 37 -1.65 -16.15 11.67
C GLY A 37 -2.77 -16.62 10.73
N GLY A 38 -2.45 -17.21 9.57
CA GLY A 38 -3.43 -17.66 8.58
C GLY A 38 -3.86 -16.60 7.56
N VAL A 39 -3.19 -15.44 7.51
CA VAL A 39 -3.36 -14.42 6.47
C VAL A 39 -2.48 -14.77 5.28
N THR A 40 -3.07 -14.84 4.09
CA THR A 40 -2.37 -15.20 2.85
C THR A 40 -2.30 -14.05 1.84
N THR A 41 -2.99 -12.95 2.11
CA THR A 41 -2.94 -11.75 1.28
C THR A 41 -3.07 -10.50 2.13
N VAL A 42 -2.27 -9.48 1.85
CA VAL A 42 -2.37 -8.16 2.50
C VAL A 42 -2.68 -7.06 1.49
N VAL A 43 -3.35 -6.01 1.94
CA VAL A 43 -3.49 -4.76 1.20
C VAL A 43 -2.80 -3.65 2.00
N ASP A 44 -1.65 -3.22 1.50
CA ASP A 44 -0.86 -2.15 2.09
C ASP A 44 -1.16 -0.81 1.37
N PHE A 45 -0.42 0.26 1.67
CA PHE A 45 -0.66 1.58 1.10
C PHE A 45 0.58 2.10 0.36
N ALA A 46 0.37 2.60 -0.86
CA ALA A 46 1.31 3.50 -1.50
C ALA A 46 0.98 4.93 -1.11
N ASP A 47 1.92 5.61 -0.46
CA ASP A 47 1.80 7.04 -0.17
C ASP A 47 1.83 7.87 -1.46
N HIS A 48 1.28 9.09 -1.42
CA HIS A 48 1.51 10.08 -2.47
C HIS A 48 2.81 10.82 -2.14
N ASN A 49 3.92 10.39 -2.73
CA ASN A 49 5.23 10.97 -2.47
C ASN A 49 5.33 12.38 -3.07
N ARG A 50 5.92 13.33 -2.33
CA ARG A 50 6.09 14.70 -2.82
C ARG A 50 7.00 14.71 -4.06
N GLY A 51 6.55 15.40 -5.10
CA GLY A 51 7.28 15.54 -6.36
C GLY A 51 7.07 14.38 -7.35
N GLN A 52 6.31 13.35 -6.96
CA GLN A 52 5.97 12.21 -7.82
C GLN A 52 4.50 12.25 -8.24
N GLY A 53 4.19 11.60 -9.37
CA GLY A 53 2.80 11.29 -9.71
C GLY A 53 2.30 10.01 -9.02
N LEU A 54 0.99 9.80 -8.98
CA LEU A 54 0.41 8.65 -8.28
C LEU A 54 0.92 7.29 -8.78
N VAL A 55 1.05 7.11 -10.10
CA VAL A 55 1.60 5.87 -10.69
C VAL A 55 3.06 5.68 -10.30
N GLU A 56 3.84 6.75 -10.24
CA GLU A 56 5.24 6.66 -9.83
C GLU A 56 5.35 6.27 -8.35
N SER A 57 4.54 6.85 -7.47
CA SER A 57 4.53 6.46 -6.06
C SER A 57 4.05 5.03 -5.84
N LEU A 58 3.07 4.56 -6.62
CA LEU A 58 2.65 3.15 -6.64
C LEU A 58 3.82 2.22 -7.00
N GLU A 59 4.50 2.49 -8.12
CA GLU A 59 5.61 1.66 -8.61
C GLU A 59 6.80 1.70 -7.63
N TYR A 60 7.09 2.85 -7.04
CA TYR A 60 8.08 2.99 -5.98
C TYR A 60 7.78 2.01 -4.83
N ARG A 61 6.55 2.06 -4.31
CA ARG A 61 6.14 1.19 -3.20
C ARG A 61 6.17 -0.30 -3.57
N LEU A 62 5.71 -0.65 -4.77
CA LEU A 62 5.77 -2.04 -5.25
C LEU A 62 7.21 -2.56 -5.33
N ASN A 63 8.16 -1.72 -5.74
CA ASN A 63 9.57 -2.07 -5.82
C ASN A 63 10.21 -2.26 -4.44
N GLU A 64 9.81 -1.47 -3.44
CA GLU A 64 10.25 -1.66 -2.04
C GLU A 64 9.74 -2.98 -1.46
N MET A 65 8.48 -3.33 -1.72
CA MET A 65 7.84 -4.53 -1.17
C MET A 65 8.36 -5.82 -1.81
N ARG A 66 8.55 -5.83 -3.13
CA ARG A 66 8.85 -7.03 -3.93
C ARG A 66 9.96 -7.94 -3.38
N PRO A 67 11.12 -7.45 -2.90
CA PRO A 67 12.18 -8.33 -2.41
C PRO A 67 11.87 -8.99 -1.06
N GLY A 68 10.90 -8.48 -0.28
CA GLY A 68 10.67 -8.89 1.10
C GLY A 68 9.40 -9.69 1.35
N MET A 69 8.37 -9.56 0.52
CA MET A 69 7.05 -10.15 0.80
C MET A 69 7.05 -11.68 0.73
N ALA A 70 6.47 -12.32 1.75
CA ALA A 70 6.34 -13.78 1.86
C ALA A 70 4.94 -14.32 1.46
N ILE A 71 3.95 -13.43 1.30
CA ILE A 71 2.57 -13.75 0.91
C ILE A 71 2.12 -12.78 -0.19
N ASP A 72 0.98 -13.07 -0.82
CA ASP A 72 0.42 -12.20 -1.86
C ASP A 72 0.08 -10.81 -1.30
N TYR A 73 0.15 -9.79 -2.16
CA TYR A 73 -0.14 -8.43 -1.74
C TYR A 73 -0.66 -7.55 -2.88
N THR A 74 -1.36 -6.50 -2.50
CA THR A 74 -1.73 -5.38 -3.38
C THR A 74 -1.74 -4.07 -2.59
N LEU A 75 -2.07 -2.96 -3.24
CA LEU A 75 -1.96 -1.62 -2.68
C LEU A 75 -3.24 -0.82 -2.85
N HIS A 76 -3.63 -0.14 -1.79
CA HIS A 76 -4.40 1.09 -1.86
C HIS A 76 -3.47 2.24 -2.28
N GLN A 77 -3.99 3.21 -3.04
CA GLN A 77 -3.24 4.43 -3.34
C GLN A 77 -3.71 5.58 -2.45
N GLY A 78 -2.80 6.13 -1.64
CA GLY A 78 -3.00 7.39 -0.93
C GLY A 78 -3.05 8.57 -1.90
N VAL A 79 -3.97 9.50 -1.67
CA VAL A 79 -4.05 10.77 -2.41
C VAL A 79 -4.01 11.93 -1.40
N TYR A 80 -2.90 12.68 -1.41
CA TYR A 80 -2.64 13.74 -0.44
C TYR A 80 -2.92 15.13 -1.01
N GLY A 81 -3.00 16.13 -0.12
CA GLY A 81 -3.43 17.49 -0.45
C GLY A 81 -2.75 18.11 -1.67
N HIS A 82 -1.44 17.88 -1.84
CA HIS A 82 -0.64 18.41 -2.95
C HIS A 82 -1.00 17.79 -4.31
N GLY A 83 -1.68 16.65 -4.32
CA GLY A 83 -2.17 15.97 -5.52
C GLY A 83 -3.46 16.56 -6.08
N TYR A 84 -4.17 17.41 -5.33
CA TYR A 84 -5.43 18.01 -5.77
C TYR A 84 -5.19 19.20 -6.70
N ASN A 85 -4.85 18.89 -7.95
CA ASN A 85 -4.60 19.85 -9.01
C ASN A 85 -5.27 19.41 -10.33
N SER A 86 -5.13 20.20 -11.39
CA SER A 86 -5.79 19.95 -12.69
C SER A 86 -5.42 18.60 -13.34
N THR A 87 -4.34 17.96 -12.92
CA THR A 87 -3.89 16.67 -13.48
C THR A 87 -4.50 15.45 -12.77
N ILE A 88 -5.16 15.62 -11.62
CA ILE A 88 -5.60 14.51 -10.76
C ILE A 88 -6.47 13.50 -11.49
N GLY A 89 -7.41 13.96 -12.33
CA GLY A 89 -8.30 13.07 -13.09
C GLY A 89 -7.53 12.12 -14.01
N LYS A 90 -6.51 12.62 -14.71
CA LYS A 90 -5.64 11.80 -15.56
C LYS A 90 -4.84 10.80 -14.72
N GLN A 91 -4.28 11.24 -13.59
CA GLN A 91 -3.51 10.35 -12.72
C GLN A 91 -4.34 9.20 -12.16
N LEU A 92 -5.61 9.46 -11.80
CA LEU A 92 -6.55 8.44 -11.34
C LEU A 92 -6.91 7.43 -12.44
N GLU A 93 -7.10 7.89 -13.69
CA GLU A 93 -7.30 6.99 -14.83
C GLU A 93 -6.07 6.13 -15.11
N ASP A 94 -4.87 6.69 -15.00
CA ASP A 94 -3.63 5.94 -15.22
C ASP A 94 -3.37 4.90 -14.10
N LEU A 95 -3.70 5.21 -12.83
CA LEU A 95 -3.70 4.23 -11.74
C LEU A 95 -4.69 3.08 -11.98
N LYS A 96 -5.90 3.41 -12.46
CA LYS A 96 -6.92 2.40 -12.75
C LYS A 96 -6.42 1.41 -13.80
N LYS A 97 -5.72 1.88 -14.84
CA LYS A 97 -5.08 1.03 -15.86
C LYS A 97 -3.96 0.14 -15.28
N LYS A 98 -3.33 0.58 -14.18
CA LYS A 98 -2.33 -0.21 -13.42
C LYS A 98 -2.94 -1.23 -12.46
N GLY A 99 -4.28 -1.31 -12.38
CA GLY A 99 -4.98 -2.31 -11.57
C GLY A 99 -5.33 -1.88 -10.15
N VAL A 100 -5.00 -0.64 -9.76
CA VAL A 100 -5.43 -0.08 -8.47
C VAL A 100 -6.91 0.30 -8.54
N LYS A 101 -7.70 -0.22 -7.59
CA LYS A 101 -9.17 -0.06 -7.58
C LYS A 101 -9.69 0.78 -6.41
N THR A 102 -8.80 1.20 -5.52
CA THR A 102 -9.15 1.76 -4.22
C THR A 102 -8.21 2.90 -3.85
N LEU A 103 -8.76 3.97 -3.30
CA LEU A 103 -8.03 5.17 -2.90
C LEU A 103 -8.18 5.41 -1.40
N LYS A 104 -7.13 5.94 -0.78
CA LYS A 104 -7.16 6.44 0.61
C LYS A 104 -7.01 7.95 0.61
N ILE A 105 -8.01 8.62 1.16
CA ILE A 105 -8.01 10.07 1.36
C ILE A 105 -8.02 10.36 2.86
N PHE A 106 -7.21 11.33 3.27
CA PHE A 106 -7.17 11.81 4.64
C PHE A 106 -7.98 13.11 4.75
N THR A 107 -8.90 13.16 5.70
CA THR A 107 -9.67 14.37 6.08
C THR A 107 -9.10 15.05 7.32
N THR A 108 -7.96 14.55 7.81
CA THR A 108 -7.19 15.01 8.97
C THR A 108 -5.73 15.26 8.56
N TYR A 109 -4.84 15.53 9.53
CA TYR A 109 -3.39 15.75 9.31
C TYR A 109 -3.08 16.93 8.38
N ARG A 110 -3.28 18.14 8.89
CA ARG A 110 -2.90 19.40 8.23
C ARG A 110 -1.38 19.55 8.11
#